data_AF-A0A7S2CSP5-F1
#
_entry.id   AF-A0A7S2CSP5-F1
#
_cell.length_a   1.000
_cell.length_b   1.000
_cell.length_c   1.000
_cell.angle_alpha   90.00
_cell.angle_beta   90.00
_cell.angle_gamma   90.00
#
_symmetry.space_group_name_H-M   'P 1'
#
loop_
_entity.id
_entity.type
_entity.pdbx_description
1 polymer ?
#
loop_
_entity_poly.entity_id
_entity_poly.type
_entity_poly.pdbx_seq_one_letter_code
_entity_poly.pdbx_strand_id
1 'polypeptide(L)'
;ALKLHGKPEERVVQKEKLKGDLPHVVYTTFETLNQEIGTLRKIEWGVLVIDEAHRLKNESSKSSTLLRQLNSRLRLLLTGTPIQNNLHELWALLNFLYPEIFTSSE
;
A
#
# COMPACT_ATOMS: atom_id res chain seq x y z
N ALA A 1 15.90 4.95 7.34
CA ALA A 1 14.50 4.97 6.89
C ALA A 1 14.11 6.39 6.48
N LEU A 2 13.31 6.56 5.44
CA LEU A 2 12.80 7.84 4.96
C LEU A 2 11.31 7.97 5.31
N LYS A 3 10.94 9.08 5.92
CA LYS A 3 9.54 9.48 6.07
C LYS A 3 9.09 10.18 4.79
N LEU A 4 8.04 9.69 4.15
CA LEU A 4 7.36 10.41 3.07
C LEU A 4 6.00 10.91 3.60
N HIS A 5 5.97 12.11 4.17
CA HIS A 5 4.77 12.72 4.77
C HIS A 5 5.05 14.21 5.08
N GLY A 6 4.00 14.97 5.39
CA GLY A 6 4.10 16.39 5.72
C GLY A 6 3.58 17.29 4.59
N LYS A 7 3.94 18.57 4.65
CA LYS A 7 3.49 19.56 3.66
C LYS A 7 4.04 19.25 2.27
N PRO A 8 3.37 19.70 1.18
CA PRO A 8 3.84 19.48 -0.18
C PRO A 8 5.31 19.87 -0.40
N GLU A 9 5.75 21.00 0.17
CA GLU A 9 7.12 21.52 0.07
C GLU A 9 8.15 20.56 0.70
N GLU A 10 7.86 20.03 1.89
CA GLU A 10 8.71 19.04 2.56
C GLU A 10 8.83 17.75 1.74
N ARG A 11 7.73 17.34 1.10
CA ARG A 11 7.71 16.13 0.27
C ARG A 11 8.48 16.28 -1.03
N VAL A 12 8.69 17.49 -1.54
CA VAL A 12 9.57 17.69 -2.70
C VAL A 12 10.98 17.20 -2.35
N VAL A 13 11.53 17.64 -1.21
CA VAL A 13 12.86 17.25 -0.75
C VAL A 13 12.92 15.75 -0.43
N GLN A 14 11.86 15.19 0.18
CA GLN A 14 11.79 13.75 0.46
C GLN A 14 11.76 12.91 -0.84
N LYS A 15 11.06 13.37 -1.88
CA LYS A 15 11.00 12.70 -3.18
C LYS A 15 12.30 12.74 -3.96
N GLU A 16 13.10 13.79 -3.83
CA GLU A 16 14.43 13.81 -4.45
C GLU A 16 15.33 12.70 -3.88
N LYS A 17 15.20 12.40 -2.57
CA LYS A 17 15.90 11.26 -1.96
C LYS A 17 15.44 9.89 -2.48
N LEU A 18 14.26 9.81 -3.09
CA LEU A 18 13.78 8.57 -3.73
C LEU A 18 14.29 8.39 -5.16
N LYS A 19 14.89 9.42 -5.78
CA LYS A 19 15.47 9.35 -7.14
C LYS A 19 16.96 9.00 -7.14
N GLY A 20 17.64 9.28 -6.03
CA GLY A 20 19.06 9.00 -5.84
C GLY A 20 19.29 7.61 -5.24
N ASP A 21 20.12 7.55 -4.21
CA ASP A 21 20.32 6.32 -3.43
C ASP A 21 19.05 6.01 -2.62
N LEU A 22 18.34 4.96 -3.03
CA LEU A 22 17.05 4.59 -2.48
C LEU A 22 17.21 4.16 -1.01
N PRO A 23 16.47 4.78 -0.08
CA PRO A 23 16.52 4.37 1.31
C PRO A 23 15.99 2.95 1.47
N HIS A 24 16.63 2.15 2.34
CA HIS A 24 16.20 0.77 2.64
C HIS A 24 14.75 0.64 3.13
N VAL A 25 14.21 1.68 3.76
CA VAL A 25 12.84 1.68 4.32
C VAL A 25 12.21 3.03 4.05
N VAL A 26 10.98 3.02 3.54
CA VAL A 26 10.13 4.21 3.39
C VAL A 26 8.82 3.96 4.12
N TYR A 27 8.39 4.93 4.92
CA TYR A 27 7.09 4.86 5.60
C TYR A 27 6.26 6.10 5.28
N THR A 28 4.96 5.90 5.11
CA THR A 28 4.00 6.92 4.70
C THR A 28 2.59 6.56 5.19
N THR A 29 1.61 7.41 4.91
CA THR A 29 0.20 7.16 5.21
C THR A 29 -0.59 6.90 3.92
N PHE A 30 -1.78 6.32 4.03
CA PHE A 30 -2.67 6.12 2.88
C PHE A 30 -3.00 7.42 2.14
N GLU A 31 -3.17 8.52 2.86
CA GLU A 31 -3.49 9.83 2.32
C GLU A 31 -2.30 10.38 1.51
N THR A 32 -1.08 10.17 2.00
CA THR A 32 0.14 10.58 1.30
C THR A 32 0.43 9.69 0.10
N LEU A 33 0.21 8.37 0.22
CA LEU A 33 0.27 7.43 -0.89
C LEU A 33 -0.61 7.89 -2.05
N ASN A 34 -1.85 8.31 -1.77
CA ASN A 34 -2.75 8.81 -2.80
C ASN A 34 -2.21 10.04 -3.55
N GLN A 35 -1.46 10.91 -2.88
CA GLN A 35 -0.88 12.10 -3.49
C GLN A 35 0.42 11.81 -4.23
N GLU A 36 1.17 10.78 -3.80
CA GLU A 36 2.53 10.50 -4.28
C GLU A 36 2.67 9.14 -4.99
N ILE A 37 1.54 8.51 -5.38
CA ILE A 37 1.51 7.21 -6.06
C ILE A 37 2.37 7.19 -7.33
N GLY A 38 2.41 8.30 -8.07
CA GLY A 38 3.19 8.42 -9.29
C GLY A 38 4.70 8.27 -9.08
N THR A 39 5.20 8.62 -7.89
CA THR A 39 6.60 8.38 -7.51
C THR A 39 6.77 6.97 -6.96
N LEU A 40 5.90 6.53 -6.05
CA LEU A 40 6.04 5.26 -5.34
C LEU A 40 5.86 4.04 -6.24
N ARG A 41 5.02 4.13 -7.29
CA ARG A 41 4.80 3.05 -8.27
C ARG A 41 6.03 2.76 -9.13
N LYS A 42 6.96 3.71 -9.28
CA LYS A 42 8.16 3.54 -10.11
C LYS A 42 9.24 2.71 -9.42
N ILE A 43 9.06 2.39 -8.14
CA ILE A 43 10.02 1.66 -7.32
C ILE A 43 9.57 0.20 -7.23
N GLU A 44 10.52 -0.72 -7.47
CA GLU A 44 10.33 -2.15 -7.26
C GLU A 44 10.55 -2.51 -5.79
N TRP A 45 9.46 -2.66 -5.04
CA TRP A 45 9.55 -2.91 -3.60
C TRP A 45 9.85 -4.37 -3.29
N GLY A 46 10.77 -4.61 -2.35
CA GLY A 46 10.96 -5.96 -1.81
C GLY A 46 9.76 -6.41 -0.99
N VAL A 47 9.35 -5.58 -0.03
CA VAL A 47 8.24 -5.87 0.89
C VAL A 47 7.36 -4.63 1.05
N LEU A 48 6.05 -4.80 0.95
CA LEU A 48 5.05 -3.80 1.29
C LEU A 48 4.35 -4.22 2.59
N VAL A 49 4.52 -3.45 3.66
CA VAL A 49 3.85 -3.67 4.94
C VAL A 49 2.70 -2.68 5.08
N ILE A 50 1.48 -3.18 5.26
CA ILE A 50 0.28 -2.37 5.42
C ILE A 50 -0.27 -2.62 6.80
N ASP A 51 -0.21 -1.57 7.63
CA ASP A 51 -0.85 -1.55 8.93
C ASP A 51 -2.33 -1.14 8.80
N GLU A 52 -3.14 -1.56 9.77
CA GLU A 52 -4.60 -1.41 9.75
C GLU A 52 -5.23 -1.90 8.45
N ALA A 53 -4.84 -3.10 8.02
CA ALA A 53 -5.26 -3.71 6.75
C ALA A 53 -6.77 -3.89 6.63
N HIS A 54 -7.52 -3.81 7.74
CA HIS A 54 -8.98 -3.74 7.71
C HIS A 54 -9.50 -2.56 6.85
N ARG A 55 -8.71 -1.50 6.61
CA ARG A 55 -9.05 -0.42 5.66
C ARG A 55 -9.14 -0.89 4.20
N LEU A 56 -8.61 -2.07 3.86
CA LEU A 56 -8.62 -2.67 2.51
C LEU A 56 -9.80 -3.60 2.25
N LYS A 57 -10.71 -3.75 3.20
CA LYS A 57 -11.87 -4.66 3.12
C LYS A 57 -12.81 -4.39 1.94
N ASN A 58 -12.75 -3.19 1.37
CA ASN A 58 -13.43 -2.84 0.13
C ASN A 58 -12.40 -2.71 -0.99
N GLU A 59 -12.41 -3.67 -1.91
CA GLU A 59 -11.51 -3.77 -3.05
C GLU A 59 -11.58 -2.57 -3.98
N SER A 60 -12.76 -1.93 -4.08
CA SER A 60 -13.01 -0.74 -4.90
C SER A 60 -12.57 0.57 -4.24
N SER A 61 -12.18 0.52 -2.97
CA SER A 61 -11.71 1.71 -2.27
C SER A 61 -10.46 2.30 -2.93
N LYS A 62 -10.37 3.63 -2.93
CA LYS A 62 -9.23 4.35 -3.54
C LYS A 62 -7.89 3.84 -3.01
N SER A 63 -7.80 3.61 -1.70
CA SER A 63 -6.60 3.08 -1.05
C SER A 63 -6.24 1.68 -1.54
N SER A 64 -7.21 0.76 -1.64
CA SER A 64 -7.01 -0.59 -2.20
C SER A 64 -6.49 -0.52 -3.63
N THR A 65 -7.16 0.23 -4.49
CA THR A 65 -6.78 0.37 -5.91
C THR A 65 -5.38 0.94 -6.07
N LEU A 66 -5.00 1.94 -5.27
CA LEU A 66 -3.67 2.55 -5.33
C LEU A 66 -2.58 1.61 -4.81
N LEU A 67 -2.80 0.91 -3.70
CA LEU A 67 -1.83 -0.05 -3.16
C LEU A 67 -1.59 -1.21 -4.14
N ARG A 68 -2.63 -1.64 -4.87
CA ARG A 68 -2.49 -2.67 -5.90
C ARG A 68 -1.58 -2.25 -7.05
N GLN A 69 -1.50 -0.95 -7.33
CA GLN A 69 -0.59 -0.42 -8.36
C GLN A 69 0.89 -0.46 -7.94
N LEU A 70 1.21 -0.68 -6.66
CA LEU A 70 2.60 -0.79 -6.23
C LEU A 70 3.18 -2.16 -6.56
N ASN A 71 4.31 -2.16 -7.28
CA ASN A 71 5.08 -3.36 -7.56
C ASN A 71 5.80 -3.82 -6.30
N SER A 72 5.55 -5.06 -5.87
CA SER A 72 6.14 -5.63 -4.66
C SER A 72 6.31 -7.14 -4.77
N ARG A 73 7.40 -7.70 -4.22
CA ARG A 73 7.60 -9.16 -4.17
C ARG A 73 6.82 -9.83 -3.04
N LEU A 74 6.71 -9.16 -1.89
CA LEU A 74 5.98 -9.64 -0.72
C LEU A 74 5.06 -8.54 -0.20
N ARG A 75 3.84 -8.92 0.20
CA ARG A 75 2.86 -8.05 0.84
C ARG A 75 2.52 -8.62 2.21
N LEU A 76 2.63 -7.80 3.26
CA LEU A 76 2.31 -8.16 4.63
C LEU A 76 1.17 -7.26 5.12
N LEU A 77 0.08 -7.87 5.54
CA LEU A 77 -1.08 -7.18 6.11
C LEU A 77 -1.07 -7.36 7.62
N LEU A 78 -1.12 -6.25 8.36
CA LEU A 78 -1.22 -6.22 9.80
C LEU A 78 -2.56 -5.58 10.18
N THR A 79 -3.27 -6.16 11.14
CA THR A 79 -4.53 -5.60 11.65
C THR A 79 -4.73 -6.03 13.10
N GLY A 80 -5.12 -5.08 13.96
CA GLY A 80 -5.50 -5.36 15.34
C GLY A 80 -6.96 -5.81 15.48
N THR A 81 -7.77 -5.56 14.45
CA THR A 81 -9.17 -5.98 14.40
C THR A 81 -9.30 -7.27 13.61
N PRO A 82 -9.85 -8.35 14.19
CA PRO A 82 -10.14 -9.55 13.42
C PRO A 82 -11.14 -9.22 12.30
N ILE A 83 -11.08 -9.97 11.20
CA ILE A 83 -12.02 -9.85 10.07
C ILE A 83 -13.44 -10.05 10.62
N GLN A 84 -14.25 -8.99 10.59
CA GLN A 84 -15.46 -8.91 11.41
C GLN A 84 -16.77 -9.08 10.63
N ASN A 85 -16.85 -8.85 9.30
CA ASN A 85 -18.17 -8.62 8.67
C ASN A 85 -18.69 -9.67 7.67
N ASN A 86 -17.86 -10.31 6.82
CA ASN A 86 -18.31 -11.40 5.92
C ASN A 86 -17.12 -12.06 5.15
N LEU A 87 -17.39 -13.16 4.46
CA LEU A 87 -16.43 -13.86 3.58
C LEU A 87 -15.90 -12.96 2.44
N HIS A 88 -16.67 -11.97 2.00
CA HIS A 88 -16.25 -11.01 0.97
C HIS A 88 -15.08 -10.14 1.44
N GLU A 89 -15.09 -9.68 2.70
CA GLU A 89 -13.96 -8.92 3.27
C GLU A 89 -12.68 -9.77 3.33
N LEU A 90 -12.81 -11.05 3.73
CA LEU A 90 -11.68 -11.99 3.71
C LEU A 90 -11.17 -12.19 2.28
N TRP A 91 -12.07 -12.41 1.33
CA TRP A 91 -11.74 -12.54 -0.08
C TRP A 91 -11.02 -11.29 -0.60
N ALA A 92 -11.47 -10.08 -0.27
CA ALA A 92 -10.86 -8.85 -0.71
C ALA A 92 -9.39 -8.73 -0.24
N LEU A 93 -9.10 -9.13 0.99
CA LEU A 93 -7.74 -9.18 1.54
C LEU A 93 -6.89 -10.27 0.88
N LEU A 94 -7.45 -11.46 0.63
CA LEU A 94 -6.75 -12.55 -0.04
C LEU A 94 -6.47 -12.22 -1.51
N ASN A 95 -7.43 -11.64 -2.23
CA ASN A 95 -7.27 -11.10 -3.58
C ASN A 95 -6.24 -9.97 -3.63
N PHE A 96 -6.09 -9.18 -2.55
CA PHE A 96 -5.02 -8.18 -2.47
C PHE A 96 -3.62 -8.81 -2.39
N LEU A 97 -3.49 -9.92 -1.66
CA LEU A 97 -2.23 -10.66 -1.49
C LEU A 97 -1.90 -11.52 -2.72
N TYR A 98 -2.89 -12.22 -3.26
CA TYR A 98 -2.77 -13.23 -4.32
C TYR A 98 -3.86 -13.05 -5.38
N PRO A 99 -3.81 -11.97 -6.18
CA PRO A 99 -4.86 -11.65 -7.16
C PRO A 99 -5.04 -12.75 -8.22
N GLU A 100 -3.97 -13.48 -8.56
CA GLU A 100 -3.99 -14.57 -9.55
C GLU A 100 -4.71 -15.83 -9.05
N ILE A 101 -4.77 -16.04 -7.73
CA ILE A 101 -5.42 -17.22 -7.12
C ILE A 101 -6.88 -16.89 -6.81
N PHE A 102 -7.15 -15.69 -6.29
CA PHE A 102 -8.47 -15.26 -5.84
C PHE A 102 -9.09 -14.30 -6.85
N THR A 103 -9.45 -14.78 -8.04
CA THR A 103 -9.91 -13.93 -9.16
C THR A 103 -11.39 -13.56 -9.12
N SER A 104 -12.24 -14.37 -8.47
CA SER A 104 -13.70 -14.14 -8.36
C SER A 104 -14.15 -14.21 -6.91
N SER A 105 -15.12 -13.36 -6.55
CA SER A 105 -15.80 -13.30 -5.25
C SER A 105 -17.22 -13.89 -5.29
N GLU A 106 -17.63 -14.47 -6.43
CA GLU A 106 -18.92 -15.17 -6.58
C GLU A 106 -18.99 -16.48 -5.79
#